data_AF-A0A952M627-F1
#
_entry.id   AF-A0A952M627-F1
#
_cell.length_a   1.000
_cell.length_b   1.000
_cell.length_c   1.000
_cell.angle_alpha   90.00
_cell.angle_beta   90.00
_cell.angle_gamma   90.00
#
_symmetry.space_group_name_H-M   'P 1'
#
loop_
_entity.id
_entity.type
_entity.pdbx_description
1 polymer ?
#
loop_
_entity_poly.entity_id
_entity_poly.type
_entity_poly.pdbx_seq_one_letter_code
_entity_poly.pdbx_strand_id
1 'polypeptide(L)'
;MTIKTFLAIAAVVVMSACSSGGNDSNPPSTDNTGGNTGGDMGGNTGGTTGGDTGGNTGGDTGGNATPPGGSVPTGGGTPPATGTKAGTYIGDFGSGQGVYVVGNDNALFGLALSDDGSAASLFGNLGEGSTFNGALRGHGHDASNPPTAGGFGTGFVQDPPEAFNLNILNGQSIESLSGPAVSLVGATAGQLATANAASLAGNWVGDNQFCDQTECFQFRVELTVSGTNINGETSVINPDGSETFINAFAGGLTDFGDVALISFNWLSNTYNGIAFFPQNGNGQLVFIGETTGETDNKTIASLLGR
;
A
#
# COMPACT_ATOMS: atom_id res chain seq x y z
N MET A 1 25.93 27.01 -32.72
CA MET A 1 26.01 25.80 -31.88
C MET A 1 24.72 25.78 -31.08
N THR A 2 23.74 25.02 -31.57
CA THR A 2 22.33 25.11 -31.15
C THR A 2 22.05 23.90 -30.28
N ILE A 3 21.87 24.12 -28.98
CA ILE A 3 21.54 23.10 -27.99
C ILE A 3 20.08 22.71 -28.19
N LYS A 4 19.84 21.44 -28.52
CA LYS A 4 18.51 20.82 -28.58
C LYS A 4 18.19 20.25 -27.21
N THR A 5 17.18 20.82 -26.57
CA THR A 5 16.52 20.31 -25.37
C THR A 5 15.85 18.98 -25.70
N PHE A 6 16.29 17.89 -25.09
CA PHE A 6 15.57 16.61 -25.11
C PHE A 6 14.58 16.59 -23.95
N LEU A 7 13.29 16.67 -24.29
CA LEU A 7 12.18 16.42 -23.38
C LEU A 7 12.03 14.90 -23.28
N ALA A 8 12.46 14.29 -22.17
CA ALA A 8 12.21 12.89 -21.90
C ALA A 8 10.81 12.77 -21.28
N ILE A 9 9.84 12.42 -22.12
CA ILE A 9 8.52 11.96 -21.67
C ILE A 9 8.71 10.49 -21.29
N ALA A 10 8.82 10.21 -19.99
CA ALA A 10 8.76 8.85 -19.47
C ALA A 10 7.31 8.37 -19.55
N ALA A 11 6.98 7.68 -20.64
CA ALA A 11 5.76 6.90 -20.73
C ALA A 11 5.98 5.59 -19.95
N VAL A 12 5.40 5.50 -18.76
CA VAL A 12 5.21 4.22 -18.07
C VAL A 12 4.15 3.45 -18.87
N VAL A 13 4.60 2.62 -19.80
CA VAL A 13 3.73 1.71 -20.56
C VAL A 13 3.55 0.45 -19.73
N VAL A 14 2.35 0.29 -19.21
CA VAL A 14 1.83 -0.92 -18.60
C VAL A 14 1.99 -2.09 -19.57
N MET A 15 2.78 -3.11 -19.20
CA MET A 15 2.84 -4.37 -19.96
C MET A 15 1.53 -5.13 -19.76
N SER A 16 0.60 -4.97 -20.70
CA SER A 16 -0.59 -5.82 -20.83
C SER A 16 -0.39 -6.81 -21.98
N ALA A 17 -0.82 -8.05 -21.72
CA ALA A 17 -0.58 -9.25 -22.50
C ALA A 17 -0.91 -9.13 -24.00
N CYS A 18 0.01 -9.59 -24.85
CA CYS A 18 -0.24 -9.90 -26.24
C CYS A 18 -0.87 -11.29 -26.36
N SER A 19 -2.13 -11.36 -26.82
CA SER A 19 -2.68 -12.53 -27.52
C SER A 19 -3.39 -12.04 -28.79
N SER A 20 -3.07 -12.69 -29.90
CA SER A 20 -3.19 -12.20 -31.28
C SER A 20 -4.46 -12.65 -32.02
N GLY A 21 -4.94 -11.80 -32.93
CA GLY A 21 -5.72 -12.15 -34.14
C GLY A 21 -7.15 -11.60 -34.14
N GLY A 22 -7.68 -10.95 -35.18
CA GLY A 22 -7.22 -10.60 -36.52
C GLY A 22 -8.39 -10.00 -37.33
N ASN A 23 -8.07 -9.03 -38.19
CA ASN A 23 -8.70 -8.64 -39.46
C ASN A 23 -10.13 -8.03 -39.55
N ASP A 24 -10.10 -6.78 -40.06
CA ASP A 24 -10.72 -6.28 -41.29
C ASP A 24 -12.07 -5.52 -41.29
N SER A 25 -11.98 -4.33 -41.91
CA SER A 25 -12.96 -3.64 -42.78
C SER A 25 -13.73 -2.42 -42.22
N ASN A 26 -13.24 -1.23 -42.62
CA ASN A 26 -13.97 0.05 -42.80
C ASN A 26 -15.14 -0.13 -43.85
N PRO A 27 -16.10 0.82 -44.13
CA PRO A 27 -16.06 2.28 -43.94
C PRO A 27 -17.47 2.95 -43.66
N PRO A 28 -17.77 4.21 -44.09
CA PRO A 28 -17.71 5.46 -43.32
C PRO A 28 -19.09 6.20 -43.23
N SER A 29 -19.14 7.42 -42.64
CA SER A 29 -20.17 8.50 -42.79
C SER A 29 -20.41 9.17 -41.41
N THR A 30 -20.63 10.46 -41.18
CA THR A 30 -20.63 11.76 -41.90
C THR A 30 -20.80 12.82 -40.79
N ASP A 31 -20.25 14.02 -41.01
CA ASP A 31 -20.73 15.35 -40.54
C ASP A 31 -21.44 15.50 -39.18
N ASN A 32 -20.89 16.34 -38.30
CA ASN A 32 -21.54 17.64 -38.09
C ASN A 32 -20.64 18.72 -37.46
N THR A 33 -20.79 19.91 -38.02
CA THR A 33 -20.19 21.20 -37.73
C THR A 33 -20.67 21.82 -36.42
N GLY A 34 -19.84 22.64 -35.76
CA GLY A 34 -20.31 23.52 -34.70
C GLY A 34 -19.22 24.34 -34.00
N GLY A 35 -18.55 25.23 -34.74
CA GLY A 35 -17.78 26.31 -34.13
C GLY A 35 -18.63 27.58 -34.07
N ASN A 36 -18.70 28.24 -32.91
CA ASN A 36 -18.76 29.70 -32.87
C ASN A 36 -18.27 30.28 -31.53
N THR A 37 -17.76 31.49 -31.66
CA THR A 37 -16.93 32.33 -30.78
C THR A 37 -17.65 33.10 -29.67
N GLY A 38 -16.89 33.50 -28.64
CA GLY A 38 -16.93 34.87 -28.08
C GLY A 38 -17.31 35.02 -26.60
N GLY A 39 -16.47 35.74 -25.83
CA GLY A 39 -16.84 36.28 -24.51
C GLY A 39 -15.66 36.62 -23.59
N ASP A 40 -15.22 37.89 -23.64
CA ASP A 40 -14.15 38.49 -22.84
C ASP A 40 -14.48 38.77 -21.36
N MET A 41 -13.40 38.84 -20.57
CA MET A 41 -13.12 39.71 -19.41
C MET A 41 -13.96 39.63 -18.11
N GLY A 42 -13.24 39.45 -17.00
CA GLY A 42 -13.70 39.80 -15.64
C GLY A 42 -12.66 39.46 -14.58
N GLY A 43 -11.85 40.44 -14.16
CA GLY A 43 -10.85 40.30 -13.11
C GLY A 43 -11.37 40.53 -11.68
N ASN A 44 -10.40 40.40 -10.77
CA ASN A 44 -10.32 40.86 -9.37
C ASN A 44 -10.70 39.88 -8.24
N THR A 45 -9.66 39.49 -7.48
CA THR A 45 -9.50 39.42 -6.00
C THR A 45 -8.16 38.67 -5.77
N GLY A 46 -7.13 39.14 -5.09
CA GLY A 46 -7.01 40.04 -3.94
C GLY A 46 -6.64 39.21 -2.71
N GLY A 47 -5.38 39.19 -2.26
CA GLY A 47 -5.04 38.63 -0.93
C GLY A 47 -3.62 38.10 -0.71
N THR A 48 -2.83 38.91 0.01
CA THR A 48 -1.81 38.52 1.02
C THR A 48 -0.59 37.66 0.63
N THR A 49 0.50 38.32 0.24
CA THR A 49 1.87 37.85 0.53
C THR A 49 2.28 38.29 1.93
N GLY A 50 2.26 37.34 2.88
CA GLY A 50 3.02 37.40 4.12
C GLY A 50 4.38 36.74 3.88
N GLY A 51 5.44 37.54 3.92
CA GLY A 51 6.82 37.04 3.88
C GLY A 51 7.36 36.97 5.29
N ASP A 52 7.56 35.75 5.80
CA ASP A 52 8.46 35.51 6.92
C ASP A 52 9.76 34.91 6.37
N THR A 53 10.81 35.71 6.55
CA THR A 53 12.19 35.37 6.28
C THR A 53 12.76 34.60 7.48
N GLY A 54 13.63 33.64 7.16
CA GLY A 54 14.10 32.62 8.09
C GLY A 54 14.99 33.08 9.24
N GLY A 55 15.29 32.10 10.10
CA GLY A 55 16.23 32.22 11.20
C GLY A 55 16.63 30.83 11.71
N ASN A 56 17.55 30.19 10.99
CA ASN A 56 18.40 29.13 11.56
C ASN A 56 19.18 29.69 12.75
N THR A 57 19.31 28.93 13.84
CA THR A 57 20.60 28.62 14.49
C THR A 57 20.44 27.75 15.74
N GLY A 58 21.30 26.73 15.81
CA GLY A 58 21.51 25.86 16.97
C GLY A 58 21.42 24.39 16.52
N GLY A 59 22.49 23.66 16.25
CA GLY A 59 23.87 23.78 16.70
C GLY A 59 24.33 22.37 17.09
N ASP A 60 25.30 21.86 16.35
CA ASP A 60 26.29 20.82 16.69
C ASP A 60 25.93 19.71 17.69
N THR A 61 25.95 18.45 17.22
CA THR A 61 27.08 17.54 17.49
C THR A 61 26.91 16.23 16.74
N GLY A 62 27.93 15.87 15.97
CA GLY A 62 28.05 14.55 15.36
C GLY A 62 28.21 13.46 16.43
N GLY A 63 27.52 12.35 16.21
CA GLY A 63 27.65 11.13 16.99
C GLY A 63 27.25 9.95 16.11
N ASN A 64 28.25 9.26 15.59
CA ASN A 64 28.13 7.97 14.93
C ASN A 64 27.41 7.00 15.90
N ALA A 65 26.11 6.78 15.70
CA ALA A 65 25.34 5.80 16.44
C ALA A 65 24.94 4.68 15.47
N THR A 66 25.60 3.53 15.65
CA THR A 66 25.07 2.22 15.29
C THR A 66 23.61 2.12 15.76
N PRO A 67 22.69 1.54 14.97
CA PRO A 67 21.25 1.57 15.29
C PRO A 67 21.03 0.89 16.64
N PRO A 68 20.25 1.45 17.58
CA PRO A 68 19.76 0.66 18.68
C PRO A 68 18.83 -0.37 18.07
N GLY A 69 19.22 -1.64 18.13
CA GLY A 69 18.33 -2.76 17.91
C GLY A 69 17.07 -2.52 18.71
N GLY A 70 16.01 -2.10 18.02
CA GLY A 70 14.70 -1.95 18.62
C GLY A 70 14.25 -3.34 19.00
N SER A 71 14.29 -3.65 20.29
CA SER A 71 13.59 -4.82 20.81
C SER A 71 12.15 -4.72 20.34
N VAL A 72 11.73 -5.64 19.47
CA VAL A 72 10.32 -5.82 19.11
C VAL A 72 9.55 -5.86 20.42
N PRO A 73 8.50 -5.04 20.61
CA PRO A 73 7.69 -5.11 21.81
C PRO A 73 7.18 -6.55 21.98
N THR A 74 7.76 -7.27 22.95
CA THR A 74 7.31 -8.61 23.30
C THR A 74 6.01 -8.45 24.08
N GLY A 75 4.91 -8.54 23.35
CA GLY A 75 3.58 -8.56 23.90
C GLY A 75 2.66 -7.60 23.17
N GLY A 76 1.76 -8.18 22.38
CA GLY A 76 0.38 -7.85 22.61
C GLY A 76 -0.58 -8.72 21.81
N GLY A 77 -1.83 -8.28 21.84
CA GLY A 77 -2.94 -8.93 21.18
C GLY A 77 -4.05 -9.30 22.13
N THR A 78 -5.13 -8.51 22.07
CA THR A 78 -6.44 -8.99 22.48
C THR A 78 -6.92 -9.89 21.34
N PRO A 79 -7.17 -11.19 21.58
CA PRO A 79 -7.74 -12.06 20.56
C PRO A 79 -9.02 -11.46 19.97
N PRO A 80 -9.37 -11.80 18.72
CA PRO A 80 -10.68 -11.48 18.16
C PRO A 80 -11.79 -11.78 19.18
N ALA A 81 -12.62 -10.77 19.49
CA ALA A 81 -13.59 -10.92 20.54
C ALA A 81 -14.63 -11.99 20.16
N THR A 82 -14.91 -12.91 21.09
CA THR A 82 -15.91 -13.96 20.87
C THR A 82 -17.26 -13.34 20.52
N GLY A 83 -17.89 -13.82 19.45
CA GLY A 83 -19.21 -13.36 19.01
C GLY A 83 -19.19 -12.23 17.98
N THR A 84 -18.03 -11.63 17.69
CA THR A 84 -17.81 -10.78 16.51
C THR A 84 -16.77 -11.39 15.58
N LYS A 85 -16.85 -11.07 14.29
CA LYS A 85 -15.78 -11.41 13.35
C LYS A 85 -14.66 -10.38 13.33
N ALA A 86 -14.88 -9.20 13.89
CA ALA A 86 -13.85 -8.18 13.96
C ALA A 86 -12.64 -8.66 14.77
N GLY A 87 -11.44 -8.49 14.22
CA GLY A 87 -10.20 -8.93 14.85
C GLY A 87 -9.10 -9.27 13.85
N THR A 88 -7.97 -9.71 14.39
CA THR A 88 -6.80 -10.16 13.62
C THR A 88 -6.81 -11.68 13.48
N TYR A 89 -6.49 -12.14 12.29
CA TYR A 89 -6.43 -13.55 11.90
C TYR A 89 -5.10 -13.83 11.23
N ILE A 90 -4.65 -15.06 11.38
CA ILE A 90 -3.39 -15.58 10.86
C ILE A 90 -3.69 -16.85 10.09
N GLY A 91 -3.03 -17.02 8.95
CA GLY A 91 -3.09 -18.28 8.21
C GLY A 91 -2.97 -18.04 6.72
N ASP A 92 -3.52 -18.97 5.94
CA ASP A 92 -3.45 -18.93 4.48
C ASP A 92 -4.79 -18.47 3.88
N PHE A 93 -4.73 -17.48 2.98
CA PHE A 93 -5.86 -17.03 2.17
C PHE A 93 -5.59 -17.26 0.67
N GLY A 94 -5.18 -18.48 0.32
CA GLY A 94 -4.94 -18.92 -1.06
C GLY A 94 -3.62 -18.46 -1.67
N SER A 95 -2.85 -17.64 -0.96
CA SER A 95 -1.62 -17.01 -1.45
C SER A 95 -0.43 -17.13 -0.49
N GLY A 96 -0.56 -17.96 0.55
CA GLY A 96 0.47 -18.21 1.55
C GLY A 96 0.11 -17.66 2.93
N GLN A 97 1.02 -17.88 3.88
CA GLN A 97 0.85 -17.44 5.27
C GLN A 97 0.88 -15.91 5.37
N GLY A 98 -0.15 -15.34 6.00
CA GLY A 98 -0.30 -13.90 6.14
C GLY A 98 -1.02 -13.46 7.41
N VAL A 99 -1.13 -12.14 7.54
CA VAL A 99 -1.92 -11.47 8.57
C VAL A 99 -3.11 -10.82 7.89
N TYR A 100 -4.30 -11.11 8.40
CA TYR A 100 -5.57 -10.64 7.88
C TYR A 100 -6.39 -10.02 9.00
N VAL A 101 -7.09 -8.94 8.71
CA VAL A 101 -7.79 -8.12 9.69
C VAL A 101 -9.19 -7.90 9.19
N VAL A 102 -10.16 -8.21 10.03
CA VAL A 102 -11.56 -7.86 9.79
C VAL A 102 -11.90 -6.68 10.70
N GLY A 103 -12.24 -5.54 10.10
CA GLY A 103 -12.65 -4.34 10.81
C GLY A 103 -14.05 -4.46 11.44
N ASN A 104 -14.42 -3.47 12.25
CA ASN A 104 -15.75 -3.41 12.89
C ASN A 104 -16.90 -3.26 11.87
N ASP A 105 -16.60 -2.73 10.69
CA ASP A 105 -17.49 -2.59 9.54
C ASP A 105 -17.44 -3.79 8.60
N ASN A 106 -16.77 -4.87 9.01
CA ASN A 106 -16.56 -6.10 8.25
C ASN A 106 -15.64 -5.94 7.04
N ALA A 107 -14.93 -4.81 6.91
CA ALA A 107 -13.89 -4.65 5.91
C ALA A 107 -12.75 -5.64 6.18
N LEU A 108 -12.31 -6.33 5.13
CA LEU A 108 -11.16 -7.23 5.16
C LEU A 108 -9.95 -6.51 4.57
N PHE A 109 -8.83 -6.57 5.30
CA PHE A 109 -7.51 -6.17 4.83
C PHE A 109 -6.54 -7.30 5.16
N GLY A 110 -5.59 -7.60 4.29
CA GLY A 110 -4.56 -8.56 4.66
C GLY A 110 -3.44 -8.63 3.66
N LEU A 111 -2.33 -9.20 4.10
CA LEU A 111 -1.17 -9.46 3.27
C LEU A 111 -0.45 -10.73 3.72
N ALA A 112 -0.13 -11.58 2.75
CA ALA A 112 0.80 -12.69 2.88
C ALA A 112 2.15 -12.29 2.29
N LEU A 113 3.23 -12.57 3.02
CA LEU A 113 4.61 -12.32 2.58
C LEU A 113 5.26 -13.66 2.27
N SER A 114 5.81 -13.79 1.07
CA SER A 114 6.52 -14.98 0.62
C SER A 114 7.99 -14.93 1.01
N ASP A 115 8.63 -16.10 1.10
CA ASP A 115 10.06 -16.23 1.41
C ASP A 115 10.96 -15.60 0.33
N ASP A 116 10.47 -15.48 -0.90
CA ASP A 116 11.15 -14.81 -2.01
C ASP A 116 10.97 -13.28 -2.00
N GLY A 117 10.36 -12.72 -0.95
CA GLY A 117 10.14 -11.28 -0.82
C GLY A 117 8.95 -10.74 -1.61
N SER A 118 8.26 -11.57 -2.42
CA SER A 118 6.98 -11.20 -3.02
C SER A 118 5.87 -11.18 -1.97
N ALA A 119 4.76 -10.51 -2.27
CA ALA A 119 3.61 -10.50 -1.38
C ALA A 119 2.29 -10.57 -2.15
N ALA A 120 1.23 -10.98 -1.46
CA ALA A 120 -0.13 -10.93 -1.97
C ALA A 120 -1.03 -10.25 -0.94
N SER A 121 -1.78 -9.24 -1.37
CA SER A 121 -2.72 -8.53 -0.52
C SER A 121 -4.16 -8.77 -0.93
N LEU A 122 -5.07 -8.64 0.03
CA LEU A 122 -6.49 -8.89 -0.18
C LEU A 122 -7.36 -7.85 0.53
N PHE A 123 -8.34 -7.34 -0.20
CA PHE A 123 -9.26 -6.31 0.28
C PHE A 123 -10.71 -6.66 -0.03
N GLY A 124 -11.63 -6.27 0.84
CA GLY A 124 -13.06 -6.43 0.57
C GLY A 124 -13.93 -6.18 1.78
N ASN A 125 -15.15 -6.70 1.74
CA ASN A 125 -16.06 -6.68 2.87
C ASN A 125 -16.76 -8.04 2.96
N LEU A 126 -16.70 -8.67 4.13
CA LEU A 126 -17.24 -10.03 4.34
C LEU A 126 -18.75 -10.06 4.58
N GLY A 127 -19.41 -8.89 4.65
CA GLY A 127 -20.83 -8.77 4.97
C GLY A 127 -21.13 -9.06 6.45
N GLU A 128 -22.41 -9.02 6.84
CA GLU A 128 -22.79 -9.23 8.25
C GLU A 128 -22.91 -10.70 8.65
N GLY A 129 -23.11 -11.60 7.68
CA GLY A 129 -23.37 -13.01 7.91
C GLY A 129 -22.18 -13.82 8.42
N SER A 130 -22.46 -15.07 8.80
CA SER A 130 -21.45 -16.08 9.15
C SER A 130 -20.89 -16.83 7.94
N THR A 131 -21.24 -16.38 6.72
CA THR A 131 -20.73 -16.92 5.47
C THR A 131 -20.52 -15.78 4.49
N PHE A 132 -19.57 -15.93 3.58
CA PHE A 132 -19.32 -14.99 2.49
C PHE A 132 -19.31 -15.74 1.16
N ASN A 133 -19.98 -15.21 0.15
CA ASN A 133 -19.91 -15.70 -1.22
C ASN A 133 -19.79 -14.50 -2.15
N GLY A 134 -18.62 -14.33 -2.76
CA GLY A 134 -18.35 -13.19 -3.63
C GLY A 134 -16.87 -13.08 -4.02
N ALA A 135 -16.56 -12.03 -4.77
CA ALA A 135 -15.19 -11.71 -5.14
C ALA A 135 -14.56 -10.75 -4.11
N LEU A 136 -13.28 -11.00 -3.80
CA LEU A 136 -12.43 -10.08 -3.06
C LEU A 136 -11.39 -9.49 -4.02
N ARG A 137 -10.82 -8.33 -3.67
CA ARG A 137 -9.84 -7.64 -4.50
C ARG A 137 -8.44 -8.08 -4.08
N GLY A 138 -7.84 -8.95 -4.87
CA GLY A 138 -6.47 -9.42 -4.69
C GLY A 138 -5.47 -8.60 -5.49
N HIS A 139 -4.32 -8.30 -4.89
CA HIS A 139 -3.19 -7.67 -5.58
C HIS A 139 -1.91 -8.46 -5.31
N GLY A 140 -1.13 -8.72 -6.35
CA GLY A 140 0.22 -9.28 -6.24
C GLY A 140 1.25 -8.18 -6.14
N HIS A 141 2.32 -8.41 -5.39
CA HIS A 141 3.44 -7.48 -5.25
C HIS A 141 4.75 -8.21 -5.56
N ASP A 142 5.50 -7.64 -6.49
CA ASP A 142 6.78 -8.23 -6.89
C ASP A 142 7.83 -8.11 -5.78
N ALA A 143 8.66 -9.14 -5.70
CA ALA A 143 9.84 -9.13 -4.85
C ALA A 143 10.81 -8.01 -5.27
N SER A 144 11.54 -7.49 -4.29
CA SER A 144 12.71 -6.63 -4.56
C SER A 144 13.77 -7.39 -5.37
N ASN A 145 14.66 -6.67 -6.05
CA ASN A 145 15.83 -7.25 -6.72
C ASN A 145 17.14 -6.71 -6.11
N PRO A 146 17.94 -7.52 -5.39
CA PRO A 146 17.68 -8.94 -5.08
C PRO A 146 16.49 -9.11 -4.12
N PRO A 147 15.83 -10.28 -4.10
CA PRO A 147 14.72 -10.63 -3.20
C PRO A 147 14.90 -10.23 -1.75
N THR A 148 16.15 -10.24 -1.29
CA THR A 148 16.56 -9.96 0.08
C THR A 148 16.83 -8.47 0.37
N ALA A 149 16.75 -7.58 -0.63
CA ALA A 149 17.03 -6.16 -0.47
C ALA A 149 15.97 -5.41 0.36
N GLY A 150 14.88 -6.09 0.73
CA GLY A 150 13.76 -5.52 1.46
C GLY A 150 12.75 -4.88 0.51
N GLY A 151 11.51 -4.75 0.99
CA GLY A 151 10.42 -4.10 0.26
C GLY A 151 9.73 -4.95 -0.81
N PHE A 152 8.44 -4.69 -0.97
CA PHE A 152 7.63 -5.03 -2.15
C PHE A 152 6.97 -3.74 -2.62
N GLY A 153 6.77 -3.58 -3.93
CA GLY A 153 6.31 -2.34 -4.55
C GLY A 153 4.79 -2.21 -4.68
N THR A 154 4.37 -1.21 -5.46
CA THR A 154 2.96 -1.05 -5.88
C THR A 154 2.45 -2.34 -6.48
N GLY A 155 1.32 -2.84 -5.99
CA GLY A 155 0.78 -4.11 -6.44
C GLY A 155 0.15 -4.02 -7.83
N PHE A 156 0.10 -5.15 -8.53
CA PHE A 156 -0.70 -5.33 -9.73
C PHE A 156 -2.00 -6.08 -9.37
N VAL A 157 -3.08 -5.75 -10.09
CA VAL A 157 -4.37 -6.41 -9.89
C VAL A 157 -4.25 -7.87 -10.35
N GLN A 158 -4.71 -8.80 -9.51
CA GLN A 158 -4.91 -10.17 -9.95
C GLN A 158 -6.18 -10.23 -10.82
N ASP A 159 -6.00 -10.60 -12.10
CA ASP A 159 -7.08 -10.75 -13.08
C ASP A 159 -7.12 -12.22 -13.56
N PRO A 160 -8.27 -12.94 -13.45
CA PRO A 160 -9.57 -12.48 -12.95
C PRO A 160 -9.67 -12.34 -11.43
N PRO A 161 -10.58 -11.48 -10.92
CA PRO A 161 -10.90 -11.40 -9.50
C PRO A 161 -11.29 -12.78 -8.95
N GLU A 162 -10.65 -13.18 -7.85
CA GLU A 162 -10.87 -14.50 -7.26
C GLU A 162 -12.17 -14.52 -6.42
N ALA A 163 -13.00 -15.53 -6.68
CA ALA A 163 -14.27 -15.72 -5.98
C ALA A 163 -14.10 -16.71 -4.83
N PHE A 164 -14.58 -16.33 -3.65
CA PHE A 164 -14.48 -17.11 -2.42
C PHE A 164 -15.85 -17.51 -1.91
N ASN A 165 -15.93 -18.71 -1.34
CA ASN A 165 -17.06 -19.17 -0.55
C ASN A 165 -16.56 -19.59 0.83
N LEU A 166 -16.87 -18.79 1.85
CA LEU A 166 -16.25 -18.85 3.16
C LEU A 166 -17.28 -19.13 4.26
N ASN A 167 -16.86 -19.90 5.26
CA ASN A 167 -17.50 -20.02 6.56
C ASN A 167 -16.72 -19.17 7.58
N ILE A 168 -17.44 -18.41 8.39
CA ILE A 168 -16.89 -17.49 9.38
C ILE A 168 -17.41 -17.89 10.75
N LEU A 169 -16.51 -18.40 11.59
CA LEU A 169 -16.75 -18.63 13.01
C LEU A 169 -16.23 -17.44 13.79
N ASN A 170 -17.15 -16.57 14.23
CA ASN A 170 -16.83 -15.31 14.90
C ASN A 170 -15.77 -15.46 16.00
N GLY A 171 -14.65 -14.79 15.80
CA GLY A 171 -13.51 -14.74 16.71
C GLY A 171 -12.66 -16.01 16.74
N GLN A 172 -12.93 -16.98 15.86
CA GLN A 172 -12.27 -18.28 15.85
C GLN A 172 -11.58 -18.57 14.51
N SER A 173 -12.33 -18.68 13.41
CA SER A 173 -11.76 -19.04 12.11
C SER A 173 -12.54 -18.48 10.93
N ILE A 174 -11.83 -18.36 9.80
CA ILE A 174 -12.41 -18.12 8.48
C ILE A 174 -11.86 -19.20 7.56
N GLU A 175 -12.75 -20.02 7.00
CA GLU A 175 -12.38 -21.22 6.26
C GLU A 175 -13.16 -21.31 4.95
N SER A 176 -12.53 -21.86 3.91
CA SER A 176 -13.22 -22.09 2.63
C SER A 176 -14.25 -23.22 2.75
N LEU A 177 -15.50 -22.95 2.37
CA LEU A 177 -16.53 -23.96 2.09
C LEU A 177 -16.34 -24.62 0.72
N SER A 178 -15.85 -23.84 -0.26
CA SER A 178 -15.50 -24.29 -1.61
C SER A 178 -14.66 -23.21 -2.30
N GLY A 179 -13.96 -23.57 -3.38
CA GLY A 179 -13.11 -22.64 -4.13
C GLY A 179 -11.66 -22.66 -3.64
N PRO A 180 -10.94 -21.53 -3.66
CA PRO A 180 -9.57 -21.44 -3.18
C PRO A 180 -9.49 -21.86 -1.70
N ALA A 181 -8.42 -22.55 -1.33
CA ALA A 181 -8.24 -23.00 0.03
C ALA A 181 -7.97 -21.79 0.94
N VAL A 182 -8.83 -21.60 1.95
CA VAL A 182 -8.66 -20.57 2.97
C VAL A 182 -8.69 -21.26 4.33
N SER A 183 -7.69 -20.96 5.16
CA SER A 183 -7.59 -21.44 6.53
C SER A 183 -6.96 -20.33 7.38
N LEU A 184 -7.82 -19.50 7.95
CA LEU A 184 -7.45 -18.47 8.91
C LEU A 184 -7.92 -18.84 10.31
N VAL A 185 -7.07 -18.57 11.30
CA VAL A 185 -7.37 -18.73 12.72
C VAL A 185 -7.22 -17.37 13.40
N GLY A 186 -8.13 -17.05 14.32
CA GLY A 186 -8.04 -15.84 15.13
C GLY A 186 -6.72 -15.79 15.90
N ALA A 187 -6.01 -14.67 15.80
CA ALA A 187 -4.75 -14.49 16.49
C ALA A 187 -4.95 -14.58 18.01
N THR A 188 -4.08 -15.33 18.67
CA THR A 188 -4.03 -15.47 20.12
C THR A 188 -2.99 -14.52 20.71
N ALA A 189 -3.15 -14.17 21.99
CA ALA A 189 -2.29 -13.20 22.65
C ALA A 189 -0.80 -13.58 22.52
N GLY A 190 0.00 -12.63 22.02
CA GLY A 190 1.44 -12.80 21.83
C GLY A 190 1.86 -13.52 20.54
N GLN A 191 0.93 -13.92 19.67
CA GLN A 191 1.30 -14.45 18.35
C GLN A 191 1.84 -13.38 17.39
N LEU A 192 1.42 -12.13 17.57
CA LEU A 192 1.92 -10.99 16.83
C LEU A 192 2.50 -9.95 17.79
N ALA A 193 3.53 -9.26 17.34
CA ALA A 193 3.94 -8.03 18.00
C ALA A 193 2.91 -6.95 17.68
N THR A 194 2.46 -6.21 18.69
CA THR A 194 1.42 -5.21 18.49
C THR A 194 1.94 -3.98 17.75
N ALA A 195 1.31 -3.66 16.64
CA ALA A 195 1.43 -2.39 15.93
C ALA A 195 0.39 -1.39 16.46
N ASN A 196 0.85 -0.40 17.22
CA ASN A 196 0.04 0.68 17.78
C ASN A 196 0.82 2.01 17.68
N ALA A 197 0.16 3.13 17.98
CA ALA A 197 0.78 4.45 17.94
C ALA A 197 2.16 4.53 18.64
N ALA A 198 2.32 3.83 19.77
CA ALA A 198 3.57 3.84 20.52
C ALA A 198 4.65 2.95 19.89
N SER A 199 4.30 1.73 19.45
CA SER A 199 5.27 0.81 18.86
C SER A 199 5.70 1.24 17.45
N LEU A 200 4.81 1.92 16.73
CA LEU A 200 5.06 2.45 15.38
C LEU A 200 5.77 3.80 15.37
N ALA A 201 5.87 4.52 16.49
CA ALA A 201 6.50 5.84 16.55
C ALA A 201 7.92 5.86 15.94
N GLY A 202 8.24 6.95 15.24
CA GLY A 202 9.53 7.17 14.59
C GLY A 202 9.49 7.11 13.07
N ASN A 203 10.67 6.98 12.47
CA ASN A 203 10.87 6.97 11.03
C ASN A 203 11.04 5.55 10.53
N TRP A 204 10.53 5.29 9.34
CA TRP A 204 10.54 4.01 8.67
C TRP A 204 10.85 4.23 7.19
N VAL A 205 11.66 3.37 6.60
CA VAL A 205 12.03 3.43 5.19
C VAL A 205 11.94 2.03 4.59
N GLY A 206 11.34 1.92 3.40
CA GLY A 206 11.37 0.71 2.60
C GLY A 206 11.71 1.04 1.17
N ASP A 207 12.68 0.30 0.63
CA ASP A 207 13.15 0.42 -0.74
C ASP A 207 12.83 -0.87 -1.48
N ASN A 208 11.96 -0.83 -2.48
CA ASN A 208 11.76 -1.95 -3.40
C ASN A 208 12.55 -1.68 -4.68
N GLN A 209 13.56 -2.49 -4.95
CA GLN A 209 14.35 -2.37 -6.16
C GLN A 209 13.72 -3.20 -7.29
N PHE A 210 13.50 -2.58 -8.44
CA PHE A 210 13.02 -3.25 -9.64
C PHE A 210 13.96 -2.91 -10.79
N CYS A 211 14.22 -3.88 -11.67
CA CYS A 211 15.14 -3.68 -12.78
C CYS A 211 14.47 -4.00 -14.10
N ASP A 212 14.80 -3.21 -15.11
CA ASP A 212 14.65 -3.64 -16.49
C ASP A 212 15.88 -4.47 -16.92
N GLN A 213 16.01 -4.78 -18.21
CA GLN A 213 17.12 -5.60 -18.71
C GLN A 213 18.51 -4.95 -18.54
N THR A 214 18.58 -3.65 -18.27
CA THR A 214 19.79 -2.84 -18.32
C THR A 214 20.00 -1.94 -17.10
N GLU A 215 18.94 -1.56 -16.41
CA GLU A 215 18.95 -0.55 -15.36
C GLU A 215 18.04 -0.94 -14.19
N CYS A 216 18.41 -0.50 -12.99
CA CYS A 216 17.65 -0.75 -11.77
C CYS A 216 17.20 0.56 -11.14
N PHE A 217 15.93 0.59 -10.76
CA PHE A 217 15.25 1.68 -10.10
C PHE A 217 14.85 1.23 -8.70
N GLN A 218 14.58 2.18 -7.81
CA GLN A 218 14.06 1.87 -6.48
C GLN A 218 12.77 2.66 -6.23
N PHE A 219 11.71 1.97 -5.84
CA PHE A 219 10.54 2.61 -5.26
C PHE A 219 10.75 2.73 -3.76
N ARG A 220 10.93 3.97 -3.28
CA ARG A 220 11.14 4.29 -1.88
C ARG A 220 9.84 4.74 -1.24
N VAL A 221 9.58 4.24 -0.04
CA VAL A 221 8.53 4.71 0.85
C VAL A 221 9.18 5.15 2.16
N GLU A 222 9.03 6.43 2.49
CA GLU A 222 9.43 6.98 3.78
C GLU A 222 8.18 7.28 4.60
N LEU A 223 8.14 6.80 5.83
CA LEU A 223 7.01 6.94 6.74
C LEU A 223 7.51 7.46 8.09
N THR A 224 6.86 8.50 8.60
CA THR A 224 7.02 9.02 9.95
C THR A 224 5.71 8.86 10.71
N VAL A 225 5.77 8.21 11.88
CA VAL A 225 4.64 8.08 12.79
C VAL A 225 4.88 8.92 14.04
N SER A 226 3.92 9.80 14.35
CA SER A 226 3.96 10.66 15.54
C SER A 226 2.60 10.66 16.22
N GLY A 227 2.50 9.92 17.32
CA GLY A 227 1.21 9.61 17.95
C GLY A 227 0.34 8.81 16.97
N THR A 228 -0.87 9.31 16.71
CA THR A 228 -1.80 8.70 15.74
C THR A 228 -1.67 9.26 14.32
N ASN A 229 -0.73 10.20 14.08
CA ASN A 229 -0.54 10.80 12.77
C ASN A 229 0.50 10.03 11.97
N ILE A 230 0.24 9.85 10.68
CA ILE A 230 1.19 9.33 9.70
C ILE A 230 1.47 10.39 8.65
N ASN A 231 2.75 10.61 8.37
CA ASN A 231 3.21 11.48 7.28
C ASN A 231 4.33 10.75 6.55
N GLY A 232 4.47 10.99 5.26
CA GLY A 232 5.51 10.34 4.49
C GLY A 232 5.55 10.77 3.05
N GLU A 233 6.38 10.08 2.30
CA GLU A 233 6.63 10.34 0.90
C GLU A 233 6.93 9.04 0.16
N THR A 234 6.51 8.99 -1.10
CA THR A 234 6.96 7.97 -2.05
C THR A 234 7.83 8.63 -3.12
N SER A 235 8.90 7.98 -3.55
CA SER A 235 9.70 8.42 -4.69
C SER A 235 10.25 7.25 -5.50
N VAL A 236 10.64 7.52 -6.74
CA VAL A 236 11.39 6.60 -7.60
C VAL A 236 12.82 7.11 -7.72
N ILE A 237 13.78 6.33 -7.23
CA ILE A 237 15.20 6.61 -7.34
C ILE A 237 15.71 5.98 -8.64
N ASN A 238 16.22 6.81 -9.54
CA ASN A 238 16.77 6.40 -10.82
C ASN A 238 18.20 5.84 -10.67
N PRO A 239 18.72 5.12 -11.67
CA PRO A 239 20.09 4.58 -11.63
C PRO A 239 21.18 5.63 -11.40
N ASP A 240 20.93 6.89 -11.79
CA ASP A 240 21.83 8.02 -11.58
C ASP A 240 21.73 8.67 -10.18
N GLY A 241 20.84 8.14 -9.33
CA GLY A 241 20.56 8.62 -7.98
C GLY A 241 19.59 9.81 -7.91
N SER A 242 19.06 10.28 -9.04
CA SER A 242 18.02 11.31 -9.04
C SER A 242 16.67 10.74 -8.63
N GLU A 243 15.84 11.57 -7.97
CA GLU A 243 14.49 11.17 -7.56
C GLU A 243 13.42 11.75 -8.50
N THR A 244 12.48 10.89 -8.88
CA THR A 244 11.29 11.24 -9.67
C THR A 244 10.05 10.73 -8.96
N PHE A 245 8.87 11.16 -9.43
CA PHE A 245 7.57 10.74 -8.87
C PHE A 245 7.45 10.94 -7.34
N ILE A 246 7.95 12.09 -6.87
CA ILE A 246 7.93 12.46 -5.46
C ILE A 246 6.51 12.86 -5.06
N ASN A 247 5.88 12.05 -4.21
CA ASN A 247 4.50 12.27 -3.80
C ASN A 247 4.35 12.06 -2.29
N ALA A 248 4.02 13.15 -1.60
CA ALA A 248 3.72 13.10 -0.17
C ALA A 248 2.41 12.34 0.11
N PHE A 249 2.35 11.69 1.26
CA PHE A 249 1.12 11.17 1.83
C PHE A 249 0.98 11.58 3.30
N ALA A 250 -0.26 11.74 3.74
CA ALA A 250 -0.56 12.09 5.12
C ALA A 250 -1.91 11.52 5.55
N GLY A 251 -2.03 11.17 6.82
CA GLY A 251 -3.21 10.52 7.35
C GLY A 251 -3.13 10.23 8.84
N GLY A 252 -3.90 9.24 9.27
CA GLY A 252 -3.90 8.76 10.64
C GLY A 252 -3.91 7.25 10.75
N LEU A 253 -3.64 6.79 11.96
CA LEU A 253 -3.80 5.41 12.37
C LEU A 253 -4.74 5.29 13.57
N THR A 254 -5.39 4.15 13.69
CA THR A 254 -6.22 3.76 14.83
C THR A 254 -5.75 2.40 15.33
N ASP A 255 -5.44 2.31 16.62
CA ASP A 255 -5.04 1.04 17.25
C ASP A 255 -6.18 0.01 17.17
N PHE A 256 -5.88 -1.20 16.71
CA PHE A 256 -6.86 -2.27 16.51
C PHE A 256 -6.28 -3.65 16.82
N GLY A 257 -6.34 -4.04 18.10
CA GLY A 257 -5.77 -5.31 18.54
C GLY A 257 -4.26 -5.35 18.35
N ASP A 258 -3.77 -6.23 17.50
CA ASP A 258 -2.35 -6.38 17.15
C ASP A 258 -1.88 -5.54 15.98
N VAL A 259 -2.82 -4.90 15.28
CA VAL A 259 -2.54 -4.12 14.09
C VAL A 259 -2.96 -2.67 14.30
N ALA A 260 -2.49 -1.79 13.44
CA ALA A 260 -3.03 -0.45 13.30
C ALA A 260 -3.87 -0.39 12.01
N LEU A 261 -5.12 0.06 12.10
CA LEU A 261 -5.88 0.46 10.92
C LEU A 261 -5.35 1.82 10.46
N ILE A 262 -5.06 1.96 9.18
CA ILE A 262 -4.52 3.21 8.60
C ILE A 262 -5.47 3.79 7.57
N SER A 263 -5.51 5.12 7.52
CA SER A 263 -6.21 5.88 6.48
C SER A 263 -5.40 7.11 6.13
N PHE A 264 -5.03 7.26 4.87
CA PHE A 264 -4.18 8.36 4.40
C PHE A 264 -4.52 8.78 2.98
N ASN A 265 -4.13 10.00 2.61
CA ASN A 265 -4.30 10.51 1.26
C ASN A 265 -2.98 10.45 0.50
N TRP A 266 -3.03 9.97 -0.74
CA TRP A 266 -1.92 9.96 -1.71
C TRP A 266 -2.48 10.13 -3.11
N LEU A 267 -1.84 10.93 -3.96
CA LEU A 267 -2.31 11.24 -5.34
C LEU A 267 -3.79 11.69 -5.42
N SER A 268 -4.27 12.43 -4.42
CA SER A 268 -5.68 12.88 -4.28
C SER A 268 -6.70 11.78 -3.95
N ASN A 269 -6.26 10.53 -3.74
CA ASN A 269 -7.10 9.42 -3.34
C ASN A 269 -6.91 9.09 -1.86
N THR A 270 -7.98 8.65 -1.21
CA THR A 270 -7.90 8.09 0.15
C THR A 270 -7.62 6.60 0.06
N TYR A 271 -6.59 6.16 0.77
CA TYR A 271 -6.18 4.77 0.95
C TYR A 271 -6.55 4.31 2.34
N ASN A 272 -7.12 3.11 2.43
CA ASN A 272 -7.42 2.47 3.70
C ASN A 272 -6.73 1.13 3.77
N GLY A 273 -6.23 0.76 4.94
CA GLY A 273 -5.56 -0.52 5.10
C GLY A 273 -5.05 -0.74 6.50
N ILE A 274 -3.92 -1.43 6.59
CA ILE A 274 -3.34 -1.87 7.85
C ILE A 274 -1.83 -1.67 7.90
N ALA A 275 -1.32 -1.50 9.12
CA ALA A 275 0.09 -1.61 9.43
C ALA A 275 0.29 -2.67 10.52
N PHE A 276 1.25 -3.57 10.33
CA PHE A 276 1.50 -4.69 11.25
C PHE A 276 2.95 -5.17 11.22
N PHE A 277 3.40 -5.79 12.30
CA PHE A 277 4.67 -6.50 12.35
C PHE A 277 4.51 -7.93 11.81
N PRO A 278 5.27 -8.36 10.79
CA PRO A 278 5.21 -9.72 10.28
C PRO A 278 5.71 -10.74 11.31
N GLN A 279 5.27 -11.99 11.17
CA GLN A 279 5.56 -13.06 12.13
C GLN A 279 7.02 -13.48 12.21
N ASN A 280 7.85 -13.08 11.24
CA ASN A 280 9.27 -13.37 11.25
C ASN A 280 10.04 -12.70 12.40
N GLY A 281 9.43 -11.70 13.07
CA GLY A 281 10.00 -11.05 14.25
C GLY A 281 11.21 -10.15 13.97
N ASN A 282 11.45 -9.80 12.71
CA ASN A 282 12.64 -9.04 12.30
C ASN A 282 12.57 -7.53 12.59
N GLY A 283 11.49 -7.06 13.26
CA GLY A 283 11.27 -5.64 13.55
C GLY A 283 10.92 -4.80 12.32
N GLN A 284 10.64 -5.43 11.17
CA GLN A 284 10.14 -4.77 9.98
C GLN A 284 8.65 -4.47 10.10
N LEU A 285 8.18 -3.44 9.42
CA LEU A 285 6.78 -3.02 9.41
C LEU A 285 6.18 -3.26 8.03
N VAL A 286 5.11 -4.04 7.95
CA VAL A 286 4.26 -4.02 6.75
C VAL A 286 3.37 -2.80 6.84
N PHE A 287 3.39 -1.98 5.80
CA PHE A 287 2.48 -0.85 5.61
C PHE A 287 1.74 -1.05 4.28
N ILE A 288 0.41 -1.20 4.33
CA ILE A 288 -0.37 -1.39 3.12
C ILE A 288 -1.72 -0.68 3.16
N GLY A 289 -2.05 0.00 2.07
CA GLY A 289 -3.36 0.61 1.83
C GLY A 289 -3.85 0.33 0.42
N GLU A 290 -5.18 0.27 0.26
CA GLU A 290 -5.87 0.21 -1.03
C GLU A 290 -6.77 1.43 -1.20
N THR A 291 -6.89 1.89 -2.45
CA THR A 291 -7.97 2.79 -2.86
C THR A 291 -8.82 2.17 -3.98
N THR A 292 -10.10 2.50 -3.98
CA THR A 292 -11.02 2.25 -5.11
C THR A 292 -11.21 3.48 -5.99
N GLY A 293 -10.52 4.58 -5.67
CA GLY A 293 -10.64 5.87 -6.35
C GLY A 293 -9.86 6.00 -7.65
N GLU A 294 -8.91 5.10 -7.92
CA GLU A 294 -8.10 5.11 -9.15
C GLU A 294 -7.94 3.72 -9.80
N THR A 295 -7.50 3.72 -11.05
CA THR A 295 -7.29 2.50 -11.84
C THR A 295 -5.86 2.01 -11.81
N ASP A 296 -4.90 2.92 -11.69
CA ASP A 296 -3.50 2.65 -12.02
C ASP A 296 -2.70 2.27 -10.76
N ASN A 297 -2.80 3.05 -9.68
CA ASN A 297 -2.11 2.77 -8.42
C ASN A 297 -3.14 2.37 -7.37
N LYS A 298 -3.69 1.15 -7.44
CA LYS A 298 -4.73 0.76 -6.47
C LYS A 298 -4.20 0.49 -5.07
N THR A 299 -2.90 0.21 -4.95
CA THR A 299 -2.26 -0.12 -3.67
C THR A 299 -0.96 0.64 -3.48
N ILE A 300 -0.73 1.05 -2.24
CA ILE A 300 0.61 1.35 -1.74
C ILE A 300 0.92 0.31 -0.70
N ALA A 301 2.02 -0.40 -0.90
CA ALA A 301 2.43 -1.50 -0.05
C ALA A 301 3.95 -1.41 0.10
N SER A 302 4.46 -1.63 1.31
CA SER A 302 5.90 -1.68 1.55
C SER A 302 6.23 -2.47 2.81
N LEU A 303 7.43 -3.04 2.82
CA LEU A 303 8.07 -3.62 4.00
C LEU A 303 9.16 -2.66 4.46
N LEU A 304 8.90 -1.98 5.57
CA LEU A 304 9.71 -0.89 6.07
C LEU A 304 10.65 -1.34 7.19
N GLY A 305 11.88 -0.83 7.18
CA GLY A 305 12.84 -0.91 8.29
C GLY A 305 12.98 0.42 9.02
N ARG A 306 13.69 0.41 10.16
CA ARG A 306 14.10 1.62 10.90
C ARG A 306 15.55 1.97 10.62
#